data_AF-A0A0S7ZH63-F1
#
_entry.id   AF-A0A0S7ZH63-F1
#
_cell.length_a   1.000
_cell.length_b   1.000
_cell.length_c   1.000
_cell.angle_alpha   90.00
_cell.angle_beta   90.00
_cell.angle_gamma   90.00
#
_symmetry.space_group_name_H-M   'P 1'
#
loop_
_entity.id
_entity.type
_entity.pdbx_description
1 polymer ?
#
loop_
_entity_poly.entity_id
_entity_poly.type
_entity_poly.pdbx_seq_one_letter_code
_entity_poly.pdbx_strand_id
1 'polypeptide(L)' 'MEWIEKRLKEGTIDCHHIFIDNRAGMVIHNANSHEELSNDLMTFPMYQYFSWEIIPLCDWKQHYEIIINMYKNAGSRA' A
#
# COMPACT_ATOMS: atom_id res chain seq x y z
N MET A 1 20.55 1.92 -2.84
CA MET A 1 19.66 2.52 -1.83
C MET A 1 18.96 3.77 -2.35
N GLU A 2 19.58 4.55 -3.23
CA GLU A 2 19.01 5.77 -3.82
C GLU A 2 17.55 5.65 -4.31
N TRP A 3 17.16 4.51 -4.90
CA TRP A 3 15.79 4.26 -5.36
C TRP A 3 14.75 4.38 -4.23
N ILE A 4 15.05 3.81 -3.05
CA ILE A 4 14.17 3.82 -1.87
C ILE A 4 14.20 5.20 -1.22
N GLU A 5 15.39 5.77 -1.03
CA GLU A 5 15.58 7.08 -0.39
C GLU A 5 14.87 8.20 -1.16
N LYS A 6 14.92 8.16 -2.49
CA LYS A 6 14.20 9.11 -3.35
C LYS A 6 12.68 9.05 -3.09
N ARG A 7 12.10 7.85 -3.04
CA ARG A 7 10.65 7.65 -2.85
C ARG A 7 10.17 7.98 -1.45
N LEU A 8 10.99 7.69 -0.44
CA LEU A 8 10.76 8.15 0.93
C LEU A 8 10.70 9.68 0.98
N LYS A 9 11.61 10.36 0.29
CA LYS A 9 11.64 11.83 0.23
C LYS A 9 10.46 12.41 -0.56
N GLU A 10 10.03 11.73 -1.62
CA GLU A 10 8.90 12.15 -2.47
C GLU A 10 7.53 11.78 -1.87
N GLY A 11 7.48 10.97 -0.81
CA GLY A 11 6.24 10.52 -0.18
C GLY A 11 5.51 9.41 -0.94
N THR A 12 6.13 8.84 -1.98
CA THR A 12 5.59 7.68 -2.69
C THR A 12 5.84 6.38 -1.93
N ILE A 13 6.78 6.39 -0.97
CA ILE A 13 6.93 5.34 0.05
C ILE A 13 6.86 6.01 1.43
N ASP A 14 6.03 5.49 2.33
CA ASP A 14 5.93 6.00 3.71
C ASP A 14 6.93 5.31 4.64
N CYS A 15 7.21 4.03 4.40
CA CYS A 15 8.13 3.25 5.23
C CYS A 15 8.76 2.10 4.44
N HIS A 16 9.95 1.65 4.88
CA HIS A 16 10.66 0.51 4.32
C HIS A 16 11.38 -0.25 5.43
N HIS A 17 10.94 -1.47 5.72
CA HIS A 17 11.45 -2.27 6.84
C HIS A 17 11.78 -3.69 6.39
N ILE A 18 12.81 -4.28 7.00
CA ILE A 18 13.15 -5.69 6.82
C ILE A 18 12.65 -6.48 8.03
N PHE A 19 12.07 -7.65 7.76
CA PHE A 19 11.74 -8.63 8.76
C PHE A 19 13.00 -9.47 9.04
N ILE A 20 13.49 -9.42 10.27
CA ILE A 20 14.80 -9.99 10.66
C ILE A 20 14.83 -11.51 10.43
N ASP A 21 13.70 -12.19 10.65
CA ASP A 21 13.66 -13.66 10.73
C ASP A 21 13.42 -14.37 9.39
N ASN A 22 12.97 -13.67 8.34
CA ASN A 22 12.48 -14.33 7.12
C ASN A 22 13.01 -13.76 5.80
N ARG A 23 14.06 -12.91 5.82
CA ARG A 23 14.65 -12.27 4.61
C ARG A 23 13.63 -11.55 3.72
N ALA A 24 12.46 -11.22 4.26
CA ALA A 24 11.44 -10.45 3.58
C ALA A 24 11.38 -9.03 4.17
N GLY A 25 10.56 -8.19 3.57
CA GLY A 25 10.37 -6.82 4.04
C GLY A 25 8.97 -6.35 3.74
N MET A 26 8.68 -5.16 4.26
CA MET A 26 7.42 -4.47 4.04
C MET A 26 7.71 -3.04 3.65
N VAL A 27 6.89 -2.55 2.73
CA VAL A 27 6.86 -1.16 2.30
C VAL A 27 5.40 -0.73 2.24
N ILE A 28 5.10 0.49 2.68
CA ILE A 28 3.82 1.14 2.36
C ILE A 28 4.10 2.08 1.19
N HIS A 29 3.50 1.79 0.04
CA HIS A 29 3.71 2.50 -1.21
C HIS A 29 2.43 3.19 -1.66
N ASN A 30 2.49 4.51 -1.82
CA ASN A 30 1.40 5.34 -2.30
C ASN A 30 1.44 5.40 -3.83
N ALA A 31 0.30 5.20 -4.48
CA ALA A 31 0.12 5.31 -5.93
C ALA A 31 -1.33 5.65 -6.25
N ASN A 32 -1.59 6.34 -7.36
CA ASN A 32 -2.94 6.72 -7.77
C ASN A 32 -3.65 5.60 -8.57
N SER A 33 -2.91 4.57 -8.97
CA SER A 33 -3.45 3.41 -9.68
C SER A 33 -2.57 2.16 -9.53
N HIS A 34 -3.15 1.00 -9.80
CA HIS A 34 -2.39 -0.25 -9.85
C HIS A 34 -1.32 -0.27 -10.95
N GLU A 35 -1.60 0.38 -12.09
CA GLU A 35 -0.66 0.46 -13.21
C GLU A 35 0.56 1.32 -12.86
N GLU A 36 0.34 2.46 -12.21
CA GLU A 36 1.41 3.34 -11.72
C GLU A 36 2.33 2.59 -10.75
N LEU A 37 1.75 1.89 -9.76
CA LEU A 37 2.52 1.09 -8.80
C LEU A 37 3.33 0.00 -9.51
N SER A 38 2.71 -0.74 -10.44
CA SER A 38 3.37 -1.83 -11.16
C SER A 38 4.56 -1.32 -11.98
N ASN A 39 4.36 -0.23 -12.73
CA ASN A 39 5.41 0.41 -13.52
C ASN A 39 6.56 0.90 -12.65
N ASP A 40 6.25 1.51 -11.51
CA ASP A 40 7.25 2.00 -10.58
C ASP A 40 8.08 0.85 -9.97
N LEU A 41 7.42 -0.21 -9.49
CA LEU A 41 8.06 -1.39 -8.92
C LEU A 41 9.03 -2.06 -9.92
N MET A 42 8.68 -2.14 -11.20
CA MET A 42 9.56 -2.69 -12.23
C MET A 42 10.87 -1.90 -12.41
N THR A 43 10.91 -0.63 -11.96
CA THR A 43 12.14 0.17 -11.96
C THR A 43 13.04 -0.12 -10.75
N PHE A 44 12.59 -0.89 -9.77
CA PHE A 44 13.41 -1.26 -8.63
C PHE A 44 14.61 -2.09 -9.09
N PRO A 45 15.86 -1.72 -8.75
CA PRO A 45 17.04 -2.40 -9.28
C PRO A 45 17.10 -3.91 -9.03
N MET A 46 16.45 -4.38 -7.95
CA MET A 46 16.40 -5.79 -7.61
C MET A 46 15.04 -6.44 -7.90
N TYR A 47 14.17 -5.81 -8.68
CA TYR A 47 12.78 -6.27 -8.90
C TYR A 47 12.67 -7.77 -9.18
N GLN A 48 13.51 -8.28 -10.09
CA GLN A 48 13.54 -9.70 -10.51
C GLN A 48 14.00 -10.69 -9.44
N TYR A 49 14.60 -10.23 -8.35
CA TYR A 49 15.07 -11.07 -7.24
C TYR A 49 14.05 -11.18 -6.10
N PHE A 50 12.94 -10.45 -6.18
CA PHE A 50 11.90 -10.43 -5.17
C PHE A 50 10.63 -11.09 -5.69
N SER A 51 9.97 -11.84 -4.80
CA SER A 51 8.56 -12.17 -4.95
C SER A 51 7.75 -11.06 -4.30
N TRP A 52 6.85 -10.45 -5.07
CA TRP A 52 6.05 -9.31 -4.63
C TRP A 52 4.66 -9.77 -4.21
N GLU A 53 4.24 -9.38 -3.00
CA GLU A 53 2.86 -9.47 -2.54
C GLU A 53 2.34 -8.03 -2.37
N ILE A 54 1.20 -7.71 -2.99
CA ILE A 54 0.61 -6.38 -2.96
C ILE A 54 -0.75 -6.49 -2.27
N ILE A 55 -0.90 -5.79 -1.15
CA ILE A 55 -2.14 -5.73 -0.36
C ILE A 55 -2.66 -4.29 -0.40
N PRO A 56 -3.81 -4.02 -1.05
CA PRO A 56 -4.43 -2.70 -1.01
C PRO A 56 -4.82 -2.32 0.41
N LEU A 57 -4.45 -1.11 0.82
CA LEU A 57 -4.84 -0.52 2.10
C LEU A 57 -5.88 0.56 1.86
N CYS A 58 -6.78 0.74 2.82
CA CYS A 58 -7.74 1.84 2.83
C CYS A 58 -7.75 2.53 4.19
N ASP A 59 -8.17 3.79 4.21
CA ASP A 59 -8.30 4.53 5.45
C ASP A 59 -9.45 3.95 6.30
N TRP A 60 -9.15 3.66 7.56
CA TRP A 60 -10.14 3.16 8.52
C TRP A 60 -11.37 4.04 8.63
N LYS A 61 -11.22 5.37 8.57
CA LYS A 61 -12.32 6.33 8.60
C LYS A 61 -13.26 6.12 7.42
N GLN A 62 -12.71 5.97 6.21
CA GLN A 62 -13.52 5.70 5.02
C GLN A 62 -14.26 4.37 5.17
N HIS A 63 -13.57 3.33 5.65
CA HIS A 63 -14.20 2.04 5.90
C HIS A 63 -15.34 2.14 6.93
N TYR A 64 -15.13 2.82 8.05
CA TYR A 64 -16.15 3.02 9.08
C TYR A 64 -17.34 3.84 8.58
N GLU A 65 -17.11 4.89 7.78
CA GLU A 65 -18.19 5.67 7.17
C GLU A 65 -19.08 4.80 6.28
N ILE A 66 -18.50 3.89 5.50
CA ILE A 66 -19.26 2.91 4.69
C ILE A 66 -20.14 2.05 5.59
N ILE A 67 -19.55 1.43 6.62
CA ILE A 67 -20.28 0.53 7.53
C ILE A 67 -21.40 1.27 8.29
N ILE A 68 -21.11 2.46 8.83
CA ILE A 68 -22.11 3.29 9.52
C ILE A 68 -23.28 3.63 8.59
N ASN A 69 -23.00 4.00 7.34
CA ASN A 69 -24.04 4.30 6.36
C ASN A 69 -24.86 3.06 5.98
N MET A 70 -24.24 1.88 5.89
CA MET A 70 -24.95 0.62 5.68
C MET A 70 -25.96 0.36 6.80
N TYR A 71 -25.58 0.54 8.07
CA TYR A 71 -26.48 0.34 9.21
C TYR A 71 -27.63 1.35 9.24
N LYS A 72 -27.36 2.64 8.96
CA LYS A 72 -28.42 3.67 8.87
C LYS A 72 -29.46 3.34 7.81
N ASN A 73 -29.00 2.86 6.65
CA ASN A 73 -29.87 2.51 5.52
C ASN A 73 -30.64 1.19 5.72
N ALA A 74 -30.11 0.28 6.54
CA ALA A 74 -30.81 -0.95 6.92
C ALA A 74 -31.92 -0.67 7.94
N GLY A 75 -31.67 0.20 8.93
CA GLY A 75 -32.65 0.59 9.94
C GLY A 75 -33.78 1.49 9.42
N SER A 76 -33.59 2.18 8.30
CA SER A 76 -34.63 3.00 7.65
C SER A 76 -35.56 2.21 6.72
N ARG A 77 -35.30 0.91 6.52
CA ARG A 77 -36.14 -0.01 5.72
C ARG A 77 -37.02 -0.94 6.58
N ALA A 78 -36.96 -0.81 7.91
CA ALA A 78 -37.83 -1.49 8.88
C ALA A 78 -38.93 -0.54 9.36
#